data_AF-A0A9P2H630-F1
#
_entry.id   AF-A0A9P2H630-F1
#
_cell.length_a   1.000
_cell.length_b   1.000
_cell.length_c   1.000
_cell.angle_alpha   90.00
_cell.angle_beta   90.00
_cell.angle_gamma   90.00
#
_symmetry.space_group_name_H-M   'P 1'
#
loop_
_entity.id
_entity.type
_entity.pdbx_description
1 polymer ?
#
loop_
_entity_poly.entity_id
_entity_poly.type
_entity_poly.pdbx_seq_one_letter_code
_entity_poly.pdbx_strand_id
1 'polypeptide(L)'
;MRTTVSISDEILAAAKRRARERGQSLGAVIEDALRREFAAAHVGGARPTGPVFDGGTGPRRGIDLTSNRALSEVLDEGLELNSRK
;
A
#
# COMPACT_ATOMS: atom_id res chain seq x y z
N MET A 1 22.59 -8.52 7.49
CA MET A 1 22.40 -8.22 8.93
C MET A 1 21.84 -9.45 9.63
N ARG A 2 22.17 -9.70 10.90
CA ARG A 2 21.61 -10.82 11.68
C ARG A 2 20.72 -10.25 12.78
N THR A 3 19.48 -10.70 12.83
CA THR A 3 18.46 -10.23 13.78
C THR A 3 17.88 -11.43 14.52
N THR A 4 17.65 -11.29 15.82
CA THR A 4 16.93 -12.28 16.62
C THR A 4 15.47 -11.83 16.75
N VAL A 5 14.53 -12.71 16.43
CA VAL A 5 13.10 -12.45 16.50
C VAL A 5 12.42 -13.54 17.32
N SER A 6 11.30 -13.19 17.98
CA SER A 6 10.43 -14.18 18.60
C SER A 6 9.48 -14.76 17.55
N ILE A 7 9.35 -16.08 17.50
CA ILE A 7 8.48 -16.80 16.56
C ILE A 7 7.84 -17.98 17.30
N SER A 8 6.59 -18.30 17.00
CA SER A 8 5.94 -19.47 17.60
C SER A 8 6.55 -20.77 17.05
N ASP A 9 6.54 -21.81 17.88
CA ASP A 9 7.10 -23.12 17.53
C ASP A 9 6.41 -23.73 16.31
N GLU A 10 5.10 -23.53 16.19
CA GLU A 10 4.31 -24.01 15.05
C GLU A 10 4.80 -23.42 13.73
N ILE A 11 5.01 -22.10 13.69
CA ILE A 11 5.49 -21.41 12.48
C ILE A 11 6.94 -21.79 12.19
N LEU A 12 7.80 -21.91 13.23
CA LEU A 12 9.18 -22.34 13.06
C LEU A 12 9.25 -23.76 12.47
N ALA A 13 8.39 -24.68 12.92
CA ALA A 13 8.31 -26.04 12.39
C ALA A 13 7.86 -26.05 10.92
N ALA A 14 6.84 -25.25 10.57
CA ALA A 14 6.39 -25.10 9.19
C ALA A 14 7.48 -24.53 8.28
N ALA A 15 8.20 -23.50 8.73
CA ALA A 15 9.29 -22.90 7.97
C ALA A 15 10.46 -23.87 7.74
N LYS A 16 10.82 -24.68 8.76
CA LYS A 16 11.84 -25.74 8.63
C LYS A 16 11.43 -26.80 7.61
N ARG A 17 10.18 -27.25 7.63
CA ARG A 17 9.65 -28.19 6.64
C ARG A 17 9.76 -27.59 5.23
N ARG A 18 9.31 -26.36 5.05
CA ARG A 18 9.39 -25.63 3.77
C ARG A 18 10.83 -25.51 3.25
N ALA A 19 11.78 -25.23 4.13
CA ALA A 19 13.20 -25.13 3.80
C ALA A 19 13.74 -26.47 3.26
N ARG A 20 13.39 -27.59 3.91
CA ARG A 20 13.76 -28.94 3.47
C ARG A 20 13.15 -29.29 2.12
N GLU A 21 11.86 -29.02 1.93
CA GLU A 21 11.15 -29.27 0.66
C GLU A 21 11.77 -28.50 -0.52
N ARG A 22 12.25 -27.27 -0.26
CA ARG A 22 12.88 -26.43 -1.29
C ARG A 22 14.38 -26.66 -1.47
N GLY A 23 15.02 -27.45 -0.60
CA GLY A 23 16.48 -27.60 -0.58
C GLY A 23 17.21 -26.28 -0.26
N GLN A 24 16.61 -25.41 0.56
CA GLN A 24 17.14 -24.08 0.90
C GLN A 24 17.36 -23.94 2.40
N SER A 25 18.11 -22.92 2.82
CA SER A 25 18.27 -22.59 4.24
C SER A 25 16.98 -21.98 4.81
N LEU A 26 16.78 -22.12 6.14
CA LEU A 26 15.67 -21.46 6.83
C LEU A 26 15.72 -19.93 6.65
N GLY A 27 16.92 -19.35 6.66
CA GLY A 27 17.12 -17.92 6.44
C GLY A 27 16.62 -17.46 5.07
N ALA A 28 16.92 -18.22 4.00
CA ALA A 28 16.45 -17.90 2.66
C ALA A 28 14.92 -17.97 2.55
N VAL A 29 14.28 -18.95 3.21
CA VAL A 29 12.81 -19.05 3.24
C VAL A 29 12.18 -17.86 3.97
N ILE A 30 12.77 -17.43 5.08
CA ILE A 30 12.28 -16.27 5.84
C ILE A 30 12.48 -14.98 5.04
N GLU A 31 13.63 -14.81 4.40
CA GLU A 31 13.92 -13.64 3.56
C GLU A 31 12.96 -13.53 2.37
N ASP A 32 12.71 -14.64 1.67
CA ASP A 32 11.74 -14.71 0.58
C ASP A 32 10.32 -14.33 1.04
N ALA A 33 9.91 -14.79 2.23
CA ALA A 33 8.60 -14.49 2.79
C ALA A 33 8.45 -13.00 3.10
N LEU A 34 9.46 -12.41 3.75
CA LEU A 34 9.49 -10.97 4.04
C LEU A 34 9.50 -10.13 2.76
N ARG A 35 10.29 -10.53 1.75
CA ARG A 35 10.33 -9.83 0.46
C ARG A 35 8.96 -9.82 -0.23
N ARG A 36 8.23 -10.94 -0.18
CA ARG A 36 6.87 -11.03 -0.75
C ARG A 36 5.87 -10.17 0.01
N GLU A 37 5.96 -10.13 1.34
CA GLU A 37 5.10 -9.32 2.19
C GLU A 37 5.31 -7.82 1.91
N PHE A 38 6.56 -7.36 1.89
CA PHE A 38 6.86 -5.96 1.57
C PHE A 38 6.53 -5.60 0.12
N ALA A 39 6.72 -6.52 -0.83
CA ALA A 39 6.32 -6.30 -2.22
C ALA A 39 4.80 -6.15 -2.36
N ALA A 40 4.01 -6.95 -1.63
CA ALA A 40 2.55 -6.84 -1.63
C ALA A 40 2.08 -5.49 -1.06
N ALA A 41 2.74 -4.98 -0.02
CA ALA A 41 2.50 -3.64 0.51
C ALA A 41 2.82 -2.52 -0.50
N HIS A 42 3.76 -2.76 -1.42
CA HIS A 42 4.15 -1.82 -2.47
C HIS A 42 3.31 -1.89 -3.75
N VAL A 43 2.40 -2.86 -3.89
CA VAL A 43 1.36 -2.82 -4.94
C VAL A 43 0.23 -1.86 -4.53
N GLY A 44 0.61 -0.65 -4.11
CA GLY A 44 -0.24 0.52 -4.31
C GLY A 44 -0.30 0.71 -5.81
N GLY A 45 -1.36 0.18 -6.44
CA GLY A 45 -1.54 0.17 -7.89
C GLY A 45 -1.26 1.54 -8.50
N ALA A 46 -0.80 1.54 -9.76
CA ALA A 46 -0.59 2.75 -10.54
C ALA A 46 -1.76 3.70 -10.30
N ARG A 47 -1.45 4.87 -9.72
CA ARG A 47 -2.47 5.86 -9.35
C ARG A 47 -3.29 6.15 -10.60
N PRO A 48 -4.63 5.97 -10.59
CA PRO A 48 -5.41 6.26 -11.77
C PRO A 48 -5.18 7.72 -12.13
N THR A 49 -4.83 7.97 -13.38
CA THR A 49 -4.71 9.34 -13.89
C THR A 49 -6.10 9.96 -13.80
N GLY A 50 -6.27 10.92 -12.89
CA GLY A 50 -7.52 11.65 -12.77
C GLY A 50 -7.84 12.41 -14.07
N PRO A 51 -9.13 12.61 -14.40
CA PRO A 51 -9.51 13.41 -15.55
C PRO A 51 -8.98 14.84 -15.41
N VAL A 52 -8.40 15.37 -16.50
CA VAL A 52 -8.01 16.78 -16.61
C VAL A 52 -9.20 17.55 -17.19
N PHE A 53 -9.80 18.44 -16.40
CA PHE A 53 -10.90 19.27 -16.87
C PHE A 53 -10.36 20.58 -17.47
N ASP A 54 -10.61 20.83 -18.75
CA ASP A 54 -10.14 22.01 -19.51
C ASP A 54 -11.26 23.02 -19.84
N GLY A 55 -12.50 22.58 -20.01
CA GLY A 55 -13.65 23.39 -20.41
C GLY A 55 -14.34 24.25 -19.34
N GLY A 56 -13.65 24.67 -18.29
CA GLY A 56 -14.22 25.51 -17.21
C GLY A 56 -15.23 24.80 -16.30
N THR A 57 -15.59 23.56 -16.58
CA THR A 57 -16.28 22.64 -15.68
C THR A 57 -15.26 21.85 -14.86
N GLY A 58 -15.69 21.26 -13.75
CA GLY A 58 -14.84 20.39 -12.92
C GLY A 58 -14.65 20.88 -11.49
N PRO A 59 -13.82 20.18 -10.71
CA PRO A 59 -13.71 20.43 -9.30
C PRO A 59 -12.96 21.72 -9.00
N ARG A 60 -13.27 22.29 -7.82
CA ARG A 60 -12.71 23.54 -7.32
C ARG A 60 -11.17 23.50 -7.31
N ARG A 61 -10.56 24.60 -7.75
CA ARG A 61 -9.09 24.73 -7.83
C ARG A 61 -8.44 24.62 -6.45
N GLY A 62 -7.23 24.06 -6.41
CA GLY A 62 -6.41 24.00 -5.20
C GLY A 62 -6.72 22.81 -4.29
N ILE A 63 -7.68 21.96 -4.63
CA ILE A 63 -7.97 20.72 -3.92
C ILE A 63 -7.17 19.59 -4.58
N ASP A 64 -6.36 18.89 -3.80
CA ASP A 64 -5.78 17.62 -4.23
C ASP A 64 -6.86 16.54 -4.24
N LEU A 65 -7.45 16.30 -5.40
CA LEU A 65 -8.50 15.29 -5.63
C LEU A 65 -8.05 13.86 -5.36
N THR A 66 -6.74 13.67 -5.23
CA THR A 66 -6.16 12.36 -4.99
C THR A 66 -5.94 12.08 -3.50
N SER A 67 -6.27 13.04 -2.62
CA SER A 67 -6.18 12.95 -1.18
C SER A 67 -7.57 12.91 -0.54
N ASN A 68 -7.92 11.77 0.07
CA ASN A 68 -9.21 11.62 0.78
C ASN A 68 -9.39 12.65 1.89
N ARG A 69 -8.29 13.04 2.54
CA ARG A 69 -8.30 14.07 3.59
C ARG A 69 -8.70 15.42 3.01
N ALA A 70 -8.08 15.85 1.91
CA ALA A 70 -8.38 17.13 1.28
C ALA A 70 -9.83 17.20 0.76
N LEU A 71 -10.38 16.07 0.30
CA LEU A 71 -11.79 15.99 -0.10
C LEU A 71 -12.74 16.08 1.10
N SER A 72 -12.41 15.43 2.21
CA SER A 72 -13.26 15.41 3.41
C SER A 72 -13.35 16.79 4.06
N GLU A 73 -12.24 17.51 4.16
CA GLU A 73 -12.19 18.87 4.72
C GLU A 73 -13.16 19.82 3.97
N VAL A 74 -13.24 19.72 2.65
CA VAL A 74 -14.12 20.57 1.82
C VAL A 74 -15.60 20.21 2.01
N LEU A 75 -15.92 18.92 2.15
CA LEU A 75 -17.29 18.45 2.39
C LEU A 75 -17.77 18.83 3.79
N ASP A 76 -16.89 18.73 4.79
CA ASP A 76 -17.18 19.08 6.18
C ASP A 76 -17.41 20.61 6.33
N GLU A 77 -16.74 21.42 5.54
CA GLU A 77 -16.95 22.88 5.44
C GLU A 77 -18.23 23.26 4.66
N GLY A 78 -18.98 22.28 4.13
CA GLY A 78 -20.19 22.51 3.35
C GLY A 78 -19.95 23.18 2.00
N LEU A 79 -18.73 23.07 1.45
CA LEU A 79 -18.32 23.74 0.23
C LEU A 79 -18.54 22.84 -0.99
N GLU A 80 -19.05 23.43 -2.08
CA GLU A 80 -19.33 22.72 -3.33
C GLU A 80 -18.05 22.27 -4.03
N LEU A 81 -17.84 20.95 -4.15
CA LEU A 81 -16.68 20.36 -4.81
C LEU A 81 -16.58 20.73 -6.29
N ASN A 82 -17.71 20.88 -6.98
CA ASN A 82 -17.79 21.12 -8.42
C ASN A 82 -17.90 22.61 -8.80
N SER A 83 -17.57 23.51 -7.87
CA SER A 83 -17.70 24.97 -8.07
C SER A 83 -16.41 25.61 -8.58
N ARG A 84 -16.06 25.36 -9.84
CA ARG A 84 -14.93 26.03 -10.50
C ARG A 84 -15.28 27.50 -10.81
N LYS A 85 -15.13 28.37 -9.81
CA LYS A 85 -15.08 29.84 -9.97
C LYS A 85 -13.64 30.31 -10.19
#